data_AF-A0A6L3ZTR0-F1
#
_entry.id   AF-A0A6L3ZTR0-F1
#
_cell.length_a   1.000
_cell.length_b   1.000
_cell.length_c   1.000
_cell.angle_alpha   90.00
_cell.angle_beta   90.00
_cell.angle_gamma   90.00
#
_symmetry.space_group_name_H-M   'P 1'
#
loop_
_entity.id
_entity.type
_entity.pdbx_description
1 polymer ?
#
loop_
_entity_poly.entity_id
_entity_poly.type
_entity_poly.pdbx_seq_one_letter_code
_entity_poly.pdbx_strand_id
1 'polypeptide(L)'
;TLNIALKTFHTITNTSPEIEGLQGSYIAFVDAMFVREMEGFFVEYAVLARLLSTATLFWIDGTAEIMGRLSADYKKLRHQFEAGSGISPMDGLKFGLSDPHYNGRTVILLQFGGKEIFYKPKSLALGIALNEWFNWIHAYSKFAFPSLKIQQAENYGWMEYIERGQFNTSKQISHYYQNSGRFLALIHTLAANDCHSGNVINDGKQPVLVDAETLMHHRVPDIEYHFLDARAAAHAILENSVLRTQFLPKWELGGNGQLVDMSALGNEAISPNDYEAEIISGFTERYRFLMAHREELLAEGSPLEGFKNQRVRYVFRPTQTYQTVLQHTLQPRYLHE
;
A
#
# COMPACT_ATOMS: atom_id res chain seq x y z
N THR A 1 1.52 11.11 -14.28
CA THR A 1 1.68 11.67 -15.64
C THR A 1 3.05 12.33 -15.81
N LEU A 2 3.44 13.29 -14.97
CA LEU A 2 4.78 13.91 -15.02
C LEU A 2 5.94 12.92 -14.76
N ASN A 3 5.75 11.95 -13.85
CA ASN A 3 6.78 10.95 -13.53
C ASN A 3 7.04 9.90 -14.62
N ILE A 4 6.06 9.62 -15.49
CA ILE A 4 6.26 8.71 -16.63
C ILE A 4 7.06 9.46 -17.71
N ALA A 5 6.72 10.72 -17.97
CA ALA A 5 7.48 11.59 -18.86
C ALA A 5 8.94 11.78 -18.39
N LEU A 6 9.17 11.92 -17.08
CA LEU A 6 10.52 12.07 -16.51
C LEU A 6 11.32 10.76 -16.48
N LYS A 7 10.70 9.60 -16.21
CA LYS A 7 11.39 8.29 -16.22
C LYS A 7 11.79 7.84 -17.62
N THR A 8 11.00 8.15 -18.65
CA THR A 8 11.40 7.91 -20.04
C THR A 8 12.62 8.75 -20.41
N PHE A 9 12.81 9.91 -19.79
CA PHE A 9 13.94 10.80 -20.05
C PHE A 9 15.25 10.35 -19.39
N HIS A 10 15.22 9.86 -18.14
CA HIS A 10 16.45 9.55 -17.42
C HIS A 10 17.23 8.36 -18.01
N THR A 11 16.53 7.43 -18.65
CA THR A 11 17.12 6.26 -19.34
C THR A 11 17.76 6.64 -20.68
N ILE A 12 17.36 7.78 -21.28
CA ILE A 12 17.89 8.24 -22.57
C ILE A 12 19.19 9.03 -22.38
N THR A 13 19.38 9.73 -21.25
CA THR A 13 20.46 10.72 -21.10
C THR A 13 21.86 10.18 -20.79
N ASN A 14 22.08 8.87 -20.73
CA ASN A 14 23.42 8.30 -20.57
C ASN A 14 23.88 7.66 -21.88
N THR A 15 24.52 8.49 -22.72
CA THR A 15 25.56 8.23 -23.75
C THR A 15 25.23 8.78 -25.14
N SER A 16 26.18 9.55 -25.68
CA SER A 16 26.38 10.07 -27.06
C SER A 16 26.15 11.59 -27.32
N PRO A 17 27.01 12.25 -28.15
CA PRO A 17 26.87 13.64 -28.58
C PRO A 17 25.60 13.96 -29.40
N GLU A 18 24.90 12.94 -29.93
CA GLU A 18 23.64 13.12 -30.66
C GLU A 18 22.51 13.61 -29.73
N ILE A 19 22.62 13.37 -28.42
CA ILE A 19 21.62 13.75 -27.41
C ILE A 19 21.70 15.24 -27.07
N GLU A 20 22.87 15.88 -27.11
CA GLU A 20 23.01 17.32 -26.82
C GLU A 20 22.26 18.18 -27.84
N GLY A 21 22.30 17.80 -29.13
CA GLY A 21 21.51 18.44 -30.20
C GLY A 21 20.00 18.23 -30.04
N LEU A 22 19.58 17.06 -29.55
CA LEU A 22 18.19 16.75 -29.23
C LEU A 22 17.69 17.52 -27.99
N GLN A 23 18.55 17.73 -26.99
CA GLN A 23 18.23 18.49 -25.79
C GLN A 23 18.06 19.98 -26.10
N GLY A 24 18.91 20.56 -26.93
CA GLY A 24 18.75 21.93 -27.42
C GLY A 24 17.49 22.12 -28.27
N SER A 25 17.18 21.15 -29.14
CA SER A 25 15.96 21.16 -29.96
C SER A 25 14.68 21.00 -29.12
N TYR A 26 14.73 20.16 -28.07
CA TYR A 26 13.62 19.98 -27.14
C TYR A 26 13.36 21.24 -26.31
N ILE A 27 14.40 21.88 -25.78
CA ILE A 27 14.28 23.14 -25.03
C ILE A 27 13.70 24.23 -25.94
N ALA A 28 14.21 24.37 -27.17
CA ALA A 28 13.66 25.33 -28.15
C ALA A 28 12.18 25.06 -28.47
N PHE A 29 11.78 23.79 -28.59
CA PHE A 29 10.38 23.40 -28.75
C PHE A 29 9.54 23.81 -27.52
N VAL A 30 10.00 23.49 -26.31
CA VAL A 30 9.31 23.87 -25.06
C VAL A 30 9.17 25.39 -24.97
N ASP A 31 10.23 26.15 -25.25
CA ASP A 31 10.22 27.60 -25.22
C ASP A 31 9.23 28.19 -26.26
N ALA A 32 9.19 27.64 -27.47
CA ALA A 32 8.24 28.05 -28.51
C ALA A 32 6.79 27.80 -28.06
N MET A 33 6.52 26.65 -27.46
CA MET A 33 5.20 26.30 -26.90
C MET A 33 4.75 27.32 -25.86
N PHE A 34 5.63 27.67 -24.90
CA PHE A 34 5.29 28.61 -23.82
C PHE A 34 5.09 30.06 -24.26
N VAL A 35 5.71 30.47 -25.37
CA VAL A 35 5.69 31.87 -25.82
C VAL A 35 4.58 32.15 -26.85
N ARG A 36 4.21 31.20 -27.72
CA ARG A 36 3.30 31.50 -28.85
C ARG A 36 2.24 30.45 -29.20
N GLU A 37 2.38 29.20 -28.78
CA GLU A 37 1.57 28.10 -29.35
C GLU A 37 0.68 27.37 -28.34
N MET A 38 0.78 27.68 -27.04
CA MET A 38 -0.01 26.98 -26.01
C MET A 38 -1.52 27.08 -26.21
N GLU A 39 -2.04 28.21 -26.69
CA GLU A 39 -3.48 28.35 -26.94
C GLU A 39 -3.95 27.41 -28.04
N GLY A 40 -3.30 27.45 -29.22
CA GLY A 40 -3.62 26.55 -30.34
C GLY A 40 -3.45 25.08 -29.97
N PHE A 41 -2.40 24.74 -29.22
CA PHE A 41 -2.19 23.39 -28.71
C PHE A 41 -3.31 22.94 -27.77
N PHE A 42 -3.76 23.77 -26.82
CA PHE A 42 -4.86 23.39 -25.95
C PHE A 42 -6.24 23.45 -26.62
N VAL A 43 -6.39 24.19 -27.72
CA VAL A 43 -7.57 24.08 -28.59
C VAL A 43 -7.57 22.73 -29.30
N GLU A 44 -6.44 22.30 -29.86
CA GLU A 44 -6.30 21.01 -30.54
C GLU A 44 -6.44 19.83 -29.54
N TYR A 45 -5.87 19.96 -28.35
CA TYR A 45 -5.86 18.95 -27.29
C TYR A 45 -6.72 19.40 -26.08
N ALA A 46 -7.97 19.77 -26.33
CA ALA A 46 -8.88 20.32 -25.30
C ALA A 46 -9.09 19.38 -24.10
N VAL A 47 -9.12 18.06 -24.34
CA VAL A 47 -9.24 17.07 -23.26
C VAL A 47 -7.99 17.07 -22.38
N LEU A 48 -6.79 17.20 -22.96
CA LEU A 48 -5.55 17.37 -22.19
C LEU A 48 -5.57 18.64 -21.34
N ALA A 49 -6.03 19.76 -21.91
CA ALA A 49 -6.14 21.04 -21.19
C ALA A 49 -7.04 20.90 -19.95
N ARG A 50 -8.19 20.24 -20.11
CA ARG A 50 -9.12 19.92 -19.01
C ARG A 50 -8.48 19.01 -17.96
N LEU A 51 -7.78 17.97 -18.37
CA LEU A 51 -7.12 17.03 -17.46
C LEU A 51 -6.00 17.70 -16.66
N LEU A 52 -5.17 18.53 -17.30
CA LEU A 52 -4.12 19.30 -16.62
C LEU A 52 -4.71 20.29 -15.63
N SER A 53 -5.75 21.04 -16.03
CA SER A 53 -6.44 21.97 -15.14
C SER A 53 -7.04 21.25 -13.92
N THR A 54 -7.69 20.11 -14.15
CA THR A 54 -8.26 19.28 -13.09
C THR A 54 -7.17 18.76 -12.14
N ALA A 55 -6.07 18.24 -12.68
CA ALA A 55 -4.95 17.74 -11.88
C ALA A 55 -4.29 18.86 -11.06
N THR A 56 -4.15 20.06 -11.63
CA THR A 56 -3.63 21.24 -10.92
C THR A 56 -4.55 21.64 -9.76
N LEU A 57 -5.87 21.71 -9.98
CA LEU A 57 -6.83 22.01 -8.91
C LEU A 57 -6.77 20.97 -7.80
N PHE A 58 -6.75 19.68 -8.16
CA PHE A 58 -6.60 18.60 -7.19
C PHE A 58 -5.30 18.68 -6.38
N TRP A 59 -4.21 19.08 -7.02
CA TRP A 59 -2.93 19.29 -6.35
C TRP A 59 -2.98 20.49 -5.39
N ILE A 60 -3.57 21.61 -5.80
CA ILE A 60 -3.76 22.80 -4.94
C ILE A 60 -4.60 22.42 -3.71
N ASP A 61 -5.76 21.79 -3.92
CA ASP A 61 -6.66 21.39 -2.84
C ASP A 61 -6.00 20.37 -1.91
N GLY A 62 -5.33 19.37 -2.46
CA GLY A 62 -4.63 18.34 -1.70
C GLY A 62 -3.48 18.93 -0.87
N THR A 63 -2.75 19.90 -1.42
CA THR A 63 -1.66 20.59 -0.72
C THR A 63 -2.20 21.49 0.40
N ALA A 64 -3.25 22.27 0.15
CA ALA A 64 -3.90 23.07 1.19
C ALA A 64 -4.46 22.19 2.32
N GLU A 65 -5.08 21.06 1.95
CA GLU A 65 -5.63 20.08 2.89
C GLU A 65 -4.55 19.50 3.81
N ILE A 66 -3.42 19.02 3.27
CA ILE A 66 -2.35 18.47 4.12
C ILE A 66 -1.73 19.54 5.02
N MET A 67 -1.52 20.77 4.53
CA MET A 67 -0.95 21.84 5.35
C MET A 67 -1.89 22.20 6.52
N GLY A 68 -3.20 22.25 6.26
CA GLY A 68 -4.20 22.46 7.31
C GLY A 68 -4.21 21.34 8.35
N ARG A 69 -4.25 20.07 7.90
CA ARG A 69 -4.24 18.88 8.78
C ARG A 69 -2.96 18.79 9.60
N LEU A 70 -1.81 18.99 8.97
CA LEU A 70 -0.51 19.00 9.64
C LEU A 70 -0.45 20.09 10.70
N SER A 71 -0.88 21.33 10.37
CA SER A 71 -0.90 22.44 11.32
C SER A 71 -1.77 22.12 12.55
N ALA A 72 -2.96 21.55 12.33
CA ALA A 72 -3.90 21.19 13.39
C ALA A 72 -3.37 20.09 14.32
N ASP A 73 -2.72 19.07 13.75
CA ASP A 73 -2.25 17.91 14.51
C ASP A 73 -0.81 18.02 15.00
N TYR A 74 -0.05 19.03 14.56
CA TYR A 74 1.40 19.15 14.79
C TYR A 74 1.80 18.93 16.25
N LYS A 75 1.09 19.57 17.20
CA LYS A 75 1.37 19.41 18.64
C LYS A 75 1.15 17.98 19.14
N LYS A 76 0.09 17.32 18.66
CA LYS A 76 -0.23 15.95 19.06
C LYS A 76 0.77 14.97 18.46
N LEU A 77 1.15 15.15 17.20
CA LEU A 77 2.17 14.34 16.54
C LEU A 77 3.50 14.41 17.28
N ARG A 78 3.90 15.62 17.65
CA ARG A 78 5.11 15.81 18.47
C ARG A 78 5.04 15.09 19.80
N HIS A 79 3.94 15.21 20.53
CA HIS A 79 3.78 14.51 21.80
C HIS A 79 3.78 12.98 21.63
N GLN A 80 3.05 12.46 20.65
CA GLN A 80 2.86 11.03 20.47
C GLN A 80 4.11 10.37 19.88
N PHE A 81 4.76 10.93 18.85
CA PHE A 81 5.84 10.27 18.11
C PHE A 81 7.26 10.70 18.56
N GLU A 82 7.43 11.84 19.22
CA GLU A 82 8.76 12.36 19.58
C GLU A 82 9.17 12.17 21.05
N ALA A 83 8.33 11.57 21.91
CA ALA A 83 8.62 11.42 23.34
C ALA A 83 10.03 10.83 23.62
N GLY A 84 10.94 11.67 24.15
CA GLY A 84 12.24 11.26 24.71
C GLY A 84 13.51 11.78 24.03
N SER A 85 13.44 12.30 22.80
CA SER A 85 14.60 12.90 22.11
C SER A 85 14.27 14.34 21.74
N GLY A 86 15.20 15.27 21.96
CA GLY A 86 15.01 16.70 21.70
C GLY A 86 14.28 16.99 20.39
N ILE A 87 13.35 17.94 20.46
CA ILE A 87 12.44 18.32 19.38
C ILE A 87 13.27 18.74 18.17
N SER A 88 13.28 17.93 17.12
CA SER A 88 13.79 18.38 15.82
C SER A 88 12.64 19.01 15.04
N PRO A 89 12.83 20.20 14.43
CA PRO A 89 11.81 20.71 13.51
C PRO A 89 11.62 19.73 12.36
N MET A 90 10.43 19.76 11.75
CA MET A 90 10.20 19.00 10.52
C MET A 90 11.17 19.53 9.45
N ASP A 91 11.94 18.64 8.83
CA ASP A 91 12.99 18.98 7.87
C ASP A 91 12.72 18.47 6.46
N GLY A 92 11.67 17.65 6.28
CA GLY A 92 11.34 17.09 4.97
C GLY A 92 9.90 16.60 4.82
N LEU A 93 9.43 16.66 3.57
CA LEU A 93 8.22 16.01 3.09
C LEU A 93 8.56 15.22 1.83
N LYS A 94 8.21 13.95 1.79
CA LYS A 94 8.36 13.10 0.60
C LYS A 94 6.99 12.68 0.07
N PHE A 95 6.76 13.02 -1.19
CA PHE A 95 5.53 12.76 -1.94
C PHE A 95 5.72 11.60 -2.93
N GLY A 96 4.62 11.14 -3.54
CA GLY A 96 4.66 10.14 -4.61
C GLY A 96 5.00 8.72 -4.12
N LEU A 97 4.65 8.42 -2.88
CA LEU A 97 4.92 7.14 -2.21
C LEU A 97 3.81 6.09 -2.45
N SER A 98 2.66 6.51 -2.95
CA SER A 98 1.54 5.66 -3.29
C SER A 98 0.87 6.12 -4.57
N ASP A 99 0.05 5.24 -5.15
CA ASP A 99 -0.87 5.65 -6.22
C ASP A 99 -1.85 6.72 -5.70
N PRO A 100 -2.19 7.72 -6.54
CA PRO A 100 -3.18 8.72 -6.15
C PRO A 100 -4.60 8.15 -6.12
N HIS A 101 -5.34 8.52 -5.09
CA HIS A 101 -6.76 8.18 -4.90
C HIS A 101 -7.56 9.45 -4.57
N TYR A 102 -8.89 9.38 -4.63
CA TYR A 102 -9.79 10.45 -4.19
C TYR A 102 -9.35 11.86 -4.65
N ASN A 103 -9.33 12.13 -5.96
CA ASN A 103 -8.87 13.41 -6.50
C ASN A 103 -7.40 13.73 -6.14
N GLY A 104 -6.49 12.78 -6.38
CA GLY A 104 -5.05 13.03 -6.33
C GLY A 104 -4.37 12.90 -4.95
N ARG A 105 -5.09 12.51 -3.90
CA ARG A 105 -4.52 12.30 -2.56
C ARG A 105 -3.60 11.09 -2.55
N THR A 106 -2.43 11.24 -1.94
CA THR A 106 -1.39 10.20 -1.83
C THR A 106 -0.88 10.12 -0.39
N VAL A 107 -0.24 9.01 -0.05
CA VAL A 107 0.53 8.89 1.20
C VAL A 107 1.74 9.82 1.14
N ILE A 108 2.02 10.51 2.25
CA ILE A 108 3.15 11.46 2.38
C ILE A 108 3.99 11.01 3.58
N LEU A 109 5.32 11.08 3.46
CA LEU A 109 6.23 10.83 4.56
C LEU A 109 6.77 12.16 5.09
N LEU A 110 6.61 12.36 6.40
CA LEU A 110 7.14 13.50 7.14
C LEU A 110 8.44 13.10 7.81
N GLN A 111 9.43 14.00 7.80
CA GLN A 111 10.75 13.76 8.35
C GLN A 111 11.06 14.76 9.47
N PHE A 112 11.60 14.27 10.59
CA PHE A 112 11.88 15.00 11.82
C PHE A 112 13.23 14.57 12.40
N GLY A 113 14.34 15.17 11.97
CA GLY A 113 15.67 14.94 12.57
C GLY A 113 16.05 13.47 12.72
N GLY A 114 15.68 12.63 11.75
CA GLY A 114 15.90 11.19 11.75
C GLY A 114 14.70 10.32 12.15
N LYS A 115 13.57 10.90 12.53
CA LYS A 115 12.28 10.20 12.70
C LYS A 115 11.40 10.41 11.49
N GLU A 116 10.58 9.41 11.18
CA GLU A 116 9.70 9.44 10.02
C GLU A 116 8.26 9.04 10.41
N ILE A 117 7.28 9.74 9.83
CA ILE A 117 5.84 9.53 10.09
C ILE A 117 5.11 9.54 8.75
N PHE A 118 4.30 8.51 8.50
CA PHE A 118 3.40 8.48 7.35
C PHE A 118 2.12 9.23 7.63
N TYR A 119 1.78 10.17 6.77
CA TYR A 119 0.44 10.70 6.60
C TYR A 119 -0.33 9.83 5.61
N LYS A 120 -1.52 9.36 6.02
CA LYS A 120 -2.45 8.63 5.16
C LYS A 120 -3.77 9.41 5.06
N PRO A 121 -4.18 9.86 3.86
CA PRO A 121 -5.42 10.63 3.65
C PRO A 121 -6.67 9.72 3.66
N LYS A 122 -6.75 8.83 4.65
CA LYS A 122 -7.81 7.84 4.84
C LYS A 122 -7.87 7.42 6.31
N SER A 123 -9.00 6.87 6.74
CA SER A 123 -9.12 6.32 8.09
C SER A 123 -8.15 5.15 8.29
N LEU A 124 -7.55 5.10 9.48
CA LEU A 124 -6.68 4.03 9.97
C LEU A 124 -7.36 3.19 11.05
N ALA A 125 -8.69 3.29 11.19
CA ALA A 125 -9.45 2.60 12.23
C ALA A 125 -9.29 1.06 12.18
N LEU A 126 -9.19 0.46 10.98
CA LEU A 126 -8.90 -0.97 10.84
C LEU A 126 -7.50 -1.35 11.37
N GLY A 127 -6.51 -0.46 11.25
CA GLY A 127 -5.19 -0.66 11.84
C GLY A 127 -5.22 -0.57 13.36
N ILE A 128 -6.05 0.34 13.91
CA ILE A 128 -6.28 0.41 15.36
C ILE A 128 -6.98 -0.86 15.86
N ALA A 129 -8.02 -1.33 15.17
CA ALA A 129 -8.71 -2.58 15.51
C ALA A 129 -7.76 -3.79 15.45
N LEU A 130 -6.83 -3.81 14.49
CA LEU A 130 -5.79 -4.83 14.41
C LEU A 130 -4.85 -4.78 15.62
N ASN A 131 -4.42 -3.60 16.06
CA ASN A 131 -3.61 -3.46 17.27
C ASN A 131 -4.34 -3.97 18.52
N GLU A 132 -5.64 -3.66 18.67
CA GLU A 132 -6.43 -4.16 19.80
C GLU A 132 -6.56 -5.69 19.77
N TRP A 133 -6.69 -6.26 18.57
CA TRP A 133 -6.68 -7.71 18.44
C TRP A 133 -5.32 -8.32 18.81
N PHE A 134 -4.21 -7.68 18.43
CA PHE A 134 -2.88 -8.09 18.88
C PHE A 134 -2.73 -8.00 20.40
N ASN A 135 -3.19 -6.90 21.02
CA ASN A 135 -3.16 -6.73 22.48
C ASN A 135 -3.93 -7.86 23.19
N TRP A 136 -5.11 -8.24 22.67
CA TRP A 136 -5.87 -9.37 23.20
C TRP A 136 -5.08 -10.69 23.07
N ILE A 137 -4.41 -10.93 21.95
CA ILE A 137 -3.55 -12.13 21.78
C ILE A 137 -2.39 -12.14 22.80
N HIS A 138 -1.76 -11.00 23.06
CA HIS A 138 -0.63 -10.90 23.98
C HIS A 138 -1.01 -11.25 25.43
N ALA A 139 -2.29 -11.11 25.80
CA ALA A 139 -2.79 -11.54 27.12
C ALA A 139 -2.67 -13.06 27.32
N TYR A 140 -2.71 -13.85 26.24
CA TYR A 140 -2.64 -15.31 26.26
C TYR A 140 -1.29 -15.87 25.84
N SER A 141 -0.41 -15.04 25.26
CA SER A 141 0.80 -15.50 24.60
C SER A 141 1.97 -14.60 24.89
N LYS A 142 3.13 -15.20 25.18
CA LYS A 142 4.42 -14.48 25.24
C LYS A 142 4.88 -13.99 23.88
N PHE A 143 4.25 -14.44 22.80
CA PHE A 143 4.52 -13.96 21.45
C PHE A 143 3.84 -12.61 21.22
N ALA A 144 4.60 -11.64 20.70
CA ALA A 144 4.13 -10.29 20.47
C ALA A 144 4.14 -9.93 18.99
N PHE A 145 2.95 -9.75 18.41
CA PHE A 145 2.77 -9.05 17.14
C PHE A 145 3.08 -7.55 17.26
N PRO A 146 3.51 -6.89 16.17
CA PRO A 146 3.90 -5.49 16.19
C PRO A 146 2.65 -4.61 16.14
N SER A 147 2.30 -3.99 17.26
CA SER A 147 1.25 -2.97 17.31
C SER A 147 1.82 -1.64 16.82
N LEU A 148 1.21 -1.07 15.78
CA LEU A 148 1.68 0.18 15.18
C LEU A 148 1.21 1.39 15.97
N LYS A 149 2.10 2.35 16.23
CA LYS A 149 1.69 3.67 16.72
C LYS A 149 0.91 4.39 15.62
N ILE A 150 -0.38 4.58 15.88
CA ILE A 150 -1.33 5.25 14.99
C ILE A 150 -1.96 6.43 15.72
N GLN A 151 -2.03 7.57 15.05
CA GLN A 151 -2.83 8.72 15.45
C GLN A 151 -3.95 8.93 14.43
N GLN A 152 -5.14 8.50 14.79
CA GLN A 152 -6.36 8.68 13.99
C GLN A 152 -6.94 10.07 14.24
N ALA A 153 -7.29 10.78 13.16
CA ALA A 153 -8.13 11.97 13.17
C ALA A 153 -9.55 11.58 12.69
N GLU A 154 -10.30 12.49 12.09
CA GLU A 154 -11.67 12.18 11.64
C GLU A 154 -11.68 11.18 10.46
N ASN A 155 -11.08 11.55 9.33
CA ASN A 155 -11.09 10.77 8.08
C ASN A 155 -9.69 10.54 7.48
N TYR A 156 -8.64 10.85 8.25
CA TYR A 156 -7.24 10.64 7.91
C TYR A 156 -6.48 10.18 9.15
N GLY A 157 -5.21 9.83 9.00
CA GLY A 157 -4.39 9.51 10.16
C GLY A 157 -2.89 9.55 9.88
N TRP A 158 -2.15 9.40 10.96
CA TRP A 158 -0.70 9.40 11.00
C TRP A 158 -0.23 8.08 11.59
N MET A 159 0.82 7.52 11.02
CA MET A 159 1.33 6.20 11.38
C MET A 159 2.85 6.25 11.46
N GLU A 160 3.42 5.53 12.42
CA GLU A 160 4.88 5.45 12.51
C GLU A 160 5.50 4.82 11.25
N TYR A 161 6.73 5.22 10.95
CA TYR A 161 7.54 4.52 9.97
C TYR A 161 8.09 3.22 10.55
N ILE A 162 8.09 2.16 9.73
CA ILE A 162 8.68 0.86 10.08
C ILE A 162 9.89 0.62 9.20
N GLU A 163 11.05 0.53 9.85
CA GLU A 163 12.31 0.20 9.18
C GLU A 163 12.32 -1.28 8.77
N ARG A 164 12.79 -1.56 7.55
CA ARG A 164 13.01 -2.94 7.12
C ARG A 164 14.19 -3.53 7.88
N GLY A 165 13.97 -4.66 8.54
CA GLY A 165 15.03 -5.35 9.26
C GLY A 165 15.91 -6.20 8.36
N GLN A 166 17.09 -6.54 8.89
CA GLN A 166 18.07 -7.40 8.23
C GLN A 166 18.17 -8.75 8.92
N PHE A 167 18.43 -9.79 8.13
CA PHE A 167 18.70 -11.12 8.64
C PHE A 167 20.21 -11.35 8.77
N ASN A 168 20.66 -11.64 9.99
CA ASN A 168 22.09 -11.88 10.27
C ASN A 168 22.39 -13.35 10.60
N THR A 169 21.36 -14.16 10.89
CA THR A 169 21.52 -15.57 11.28
C THR A 169 20.38 -16.43 10.76
N SER A 170 20.65 -17.71 10.51
CA SER A 170 19.62 -18.71 10.16
C SER A 170 18.51 -18.82 11.20
N LYS A 171 18.85 -18.67 12.49
CA LYS A 171 17.87 -18.68 13.58
C LYS A 171 16.88 -17.51 13.50
N GLN A 172 17.36 -16.30 13.15
CA GLN A 172 16.46 -15.15 12.94
C GLN A 172 15.52 -15.39 11.77
N ILE A 173 16.00 -15.98 10.69
CA ILE A 173 15.21 -16.26 9.49
C ILE A 173 14.14 -17.32 9.77
N SER A 174 14.52 -18.41 10.43
CA SER A 174 13.59 -19.47 10.86
C SER A 174 12.51 -18.91 11.79
N HIS A 175 12.87 -18.06 12.76
CA HIS A 175 11.90 -17.37 13.61
C HIS A 175 10.98 -16.42 12.82
N TYR A 176 11.53 -15.65 11.87
CA TYR A 176 10.75 -14.77 11.01
C TYR A 176 9.70 -15.57 10.22
N TYR A 177 10.08 -16.66 9.57
CA TYR A 177 9.15 -17.48 8.81
C TYR A 177 8.12 -18.21 9.67
N GLN A 178 8.47 -18.60 10.89
CA GLN A 178 7.49 -19.08 11.84
C GLN A 178 6.48 -17.98 12.20
N ASN A 179 6.95 -16.74 12.40
CA ASN A 179 6.09 -15.60 12.66
C ASN A 179 5.23 -15.22 11.45
N SER A 180 5.74 -15.39 10.24
CA SER A 180 4.99 -15.26 8.98
C SER A 180 3.83 -16.26 8.92
N GLY A 181 4.05 -17.50 9.34
CA GLY A 181 2.98 -18.49 9.50
C GLY A 181 1.91 -18.03 10.49
N ARG A 182 2.33 -17.58 11.69
CA ARG A 182 1.41 -17.07 12.72
C ARG A 182 0.60 -15.88 12.21
N PHE A 183 1.26 -14.94 11.53
CA PHE A 183 0.65 -13.75 10.94
C PHE A 183 -0.36 -14.13 9.83
N LEU A 184 -0.01 -15.08 8.96
CA LEU A 184 -0.90 -15.58 7.91
C LEU A 184 -2.23 -16.10 8.47
N ALA A 185 -2.21 -16.83 9.59
CA ALA A 185 -3.43 -17.30 10.24
C ALA A 185 -4.34 -16.14 10.70
N LEU A 186 -3.75 -15.04 11.17
CA LEU A 186 -4.49 -13.85 11.60
C LEU A 186 -5.15 -13.14 10.42
N ILE A 187 -4.37 -12.78 9.40
CA ILE A 187 -4.89 -12.05 8.24
C ILE A 187 -5.89 -12.90 7.43
N HIS A 188 -5.70 -14.22 7.38
CA HIS A 188 -6.67 -15.13 6.78
C HIS A 188 -8.01 -15.11 7.52
N THR A 189 -7.98 -15.13 8.85
CA THR A 189 -9.19 -15.10 9.71
C THR A 189 -9.96 -13.78 9.54
N LEU A 190 -9.25 -12.67 9.36
CA LEU A 190 -9.85 -11.36 9.04
C LEU A 190 -10.21 -11.21 7.57
N ALA A 191 -10.15 -12.27 6.77
CA ALA A 191 -10.46 -12.24 5.34
C ALA A 191 -9.69 -11.14 4.59
N ALA A 192 -8.45 -10.86 5.00
CA ALA A 192 -7.59 -9.86 4.41
C ALA A 192 -7.38 -10.14 2.92
N ASN A 193 -7.21 -9.07 2.18
CA ASN A 193 -6.78 -9.05 0.79
C ASN A 193 -5.63 -8.03 0.66
N ASP A 194 -4.86 -8.07 -0.43
CA ASP A 194 -3.88 -7.03 -0.74
C ASP A 194 -2.69 -6.93 0.27
N CYS A 195 -2.33 -8.03 0.95
CA CYS A 195 -1.16 -8.10 1.83
C CYS A 195 0.14 -8.41 1.04
N HIS A 196 0.37 -7.64 -0.02
CA HIS A 196 1.51 -7.76 -0.92
C HIS A 196 2.76 -7.03 -0.38
N SER A 197 3.91 -7.11 -1.07
CA SER A 197 5.21 -6.59 -0.61
C SER A 197 5.28 -5.07 -0.36
N GLY A 198 4.32 -4.32 -0.88
CA GLY A 198 4.18 -2.88 -0.63
C GLY A 198 3.42 -2.54 0.67
N ASN A 199 2.59 -3.47 1.15
CA ASN A 199 1.72 -3.28 2.32
C ASN A 199 2.17 -4.07 3.55
N VAL A 200 3.11 -5.00 3.38
CA VAL A 200 3.71 -5.77 4.47
C VAL A 200 5.22 -5.54 4.51
N ILE A 201 5.71 -5.08 5.66
CA ILE A 201 7.12 -4.78 5.91
C ILE A 201 7.70 -5.87 6.82
N ASN A 202 8.86 -6.40 6.46
CA ASN A 202 9.66 -7.23 7.34
C ASN A 202 10.47 -6.35 8.30
N ASP A 203 10.21 -6.41 9.61
CA ASP A 203 10.96 -5.66 10.63
C ASP A 203 12.23 -6.36 11.13
N GLY A 204 12.61 -7.49 10.50
CA GLY A 204 13.73 -8.36 10.87
C GLY A 204 13.37 -9.45 11.88
N LYS A 205 12.15 -9.42 12.45
CA LYS A 205 11.63 -10.41 13.40
C LYS A 205 10.31 -11.00 12.93
N GLN A 206 9.47 -10.22 12.26
CA GLN A 206 8.12 -10.60 11.85
C GLN A 206 7.56 -9.68 10.74
N PRO A 207 6.46 -10.09 10.09
CA PRO A 207 5.75 -9.22 9.16
C PRO A 207 4.94 -8.15 9.89
N VAL A 208 4.91 -6.94 9.34
CA VAL A 208 4.17 -5.78 9.83
C VAL A 208 3.23 -5.28 8.74
N LEU A 209 1.91 -5.37 8.97
CA LEU A 209 0.91 -4.84 8.05
C LEU A 209 0.81 -3.33 8.21
N VAL A 210 1.40 -2.58 7.28
CA VAL A 210 1.35 -1.11 7.30
C VAL A 210 0.11 -0.56 6.61
N ASP A 211 -0.62 -1.38 5.84
CA ASP A 211 -1.91 -1.02 5.25
C ASP A 211 -3.00 -2.05 5.54
N ALA A 212 -3.90 -1.68 6.47
CA ALA A 212 -4.96 -2.54 6.97
C ALA A 212 -6.33 -2.28 6.32
N GLU A 213 -6.40 -1.42 5.31
CA GLU A 213 -7.68 -0.95 4.75
C GLU A 213 -8.50 -2.02 4.04
N THR A 214 -7.86 -3.13 3.69
CA THR A 214 -8.44 -4.32 3.02
C THR A 214 -8.64 -5.49 3.99
N LEU A 215 -8.54 -5.28 5.30
CA LEU A 215 -9.04 -6.23 6.29
C LEU A 215 -10.56 -6.30 6.22
N MET A 216 -11.14 -7.46 6.55
CA MET A 216 -12.57 -7.73 6.46
C MET A 216 -13.12 -7.54 5.04
N HIS A 217 -12.27 -7.78 4.02
CA HIS A 217 -12.65 -7.57 2.62
C HIS A 217 -13.85 -8.44 2.27
N HIS A 218 -14.93 -7.78 1.81
CA HIS A 218 -16.16 -8.46 1.46
C HIS A 218 -15.91 -9.53 0.40
N ARG A 219 -16.58 -10.67 0.55
CA ARG A 219 -16.71 -11.66 -0.52
C ARG A 219 -18.01 -11.32 -1.22
N VAL A 220 -17.94 -10.91 -2.48
CA VAL A 220 -19.16 -10.75 -3.26
C VAL A 220 -19.73 -12.15 -3.42
N PRO A 221 -20.96 -12.42 -2.94
CA PRO A 221 -21.58 -13.71 -3.13
C PRO A 221 -21.57 -14.01 -4.61
N ASP A 222 -21.06 -15.17 -4.94
CA ASP A 222 -21.16 -15.79 -6.24
C ASP A 222 -22.57 -15.56 -6.81
N ILE A 223 -22.69 -14.78 -7.89
CA ILE A 223 -23.94 -14.71 -8.67
C ILE A 223 -24.23 -16.16 -9.03
N GLU A 224 -25.35 -16.73 -8.56
CA GLU A 224 -25.70 -18.16 -8.67
C GLU A 224 -25.11 -18.80 -9.92
N TYR A 225 -23.97 -19.45 -9.72
CA TYR A 225 -23.03 -19.81 -10.77
C TYR A 225 -23.45 -21.15 -11.37
N HIS A 226 -24.64 -21.20 -11.97
CA HIS A 226 -25.14 -22.39 -12.66
C HIS A 226 -24.39 -22.70 -13.98
N PHE A 227 -23.31 -21.96 -14.29
CA PHE A 227 -22.57 -22.04 -15.55
C PHE A 227 -21.03 -22.01 -15.42
N LEU A 228 -20.45 -22.20 -14.22
CA LEU A 228 -18.99 -22.13 -14.11
C LEU A 228 -18.30 -23.36 -14.71
N ASP A 229 -17.31 -23.08 -15.56
CA ASP A 229 -16.36 -24.09 -16.01
C ASP A 229 -15.39 -24.49 -14.87
N ALA A 230 -14.57 -25.52 -15.11
CA ALA A 230 -13.60 -26.01 -14.14
C ALA A 230 -12.62 -24.91 -13.68
N ARG A 231 -12.33 -23.92 -14.53
CA ARG A 231 -11.43 -22.81 -14.21
C ARG A 231 -12.02 -21.89 -13.16
N ALA A 232 -13.28 -21.55 -13.28
CA ALA A 232 -13.93 -20.68 -12.30
C ALA A 232 -14.17 -21.39 -10.96
N ALA A 233 -14.49 -22.69 -10.97
CA ALA A 233 -14.54 -23.48 -9.74
C ALA A 233 -13.17 -23.52 -9.02
N ALA A 234 -12.08 -23.71 -9.77
CA ALA A 234 -10.73 -23.65 -9.21
C ALA A 234 -10.41 -22.25 -8.63
N HIS A 235 -10.80 -21.17 -9.32
CA HIS A 235 -10.61 -19.82 -8.82
C HIS A 235 -11.34 -19.58 -7.49
N ALA A 236 -12.60 -20.03 -7.37
CA ALA A 236 -13.37 -19.91 -6.13
C ALA A 236 -12.70 -20.64 -4.95
N ILE A 237 -12.09 -21.81 -5.18
CA ILE A 237 -11.32 -22.53 -4.15
C ILE A 237 -10.11 -21.68 -3.70
N LEU A 238 -9.36 -21.12 -4.64
CA LEU A 238 -8.18 -20.30 -4.34
C LEU A 238 -8.57 -19.01 -3.59
N GLU A 239 -9.66 -18.36 -3.98
CA GLU A 239 -10.21 -17.17 -3.31
C GLU A 239 -10.68 -17.47 -1.87
N ASN A 240 -11.10 -18.70 -1.59
CA ASN A 240 -11.48 -19.11 -0.23
C ASN A 240 -10.31 -19.67 0.60
N SER A 241 -9.08 -19.55 0.10
CA SER A 241 -7.87 -20.05 0.76
C SER A 241 -6.99 -18.92 1.32
N VAL A 242 -5.88 -19.29 1.96
CA VAL A 242 -4.84 -18.35 2.40
C VAL A 242 -4.20 -17.56 1.24
N LEU A 243 -4.30 -18.04 -0.01
CA LEU A 243 -3.71 -17.36 -1.18
C LEU A 243 -4.38 -16.02 -1.50
N ARG A 244 -5.66 -15.85 -1.15
CA ARG A 244 -6.37 -14.58 -1.30
C ARG A 244 -5.71 -13.42 -0.55
N THR A 245 -4.98 -13.73 0.53
CA THR A 245 -4.28 -12.69 1.30
C THR A 245 -3.22 -11.97 0.48
N GLN A 246 -2.70 -12.58 -0.60
CA GLN A 246 -1.52 -12.14 -1.35
C GLN A 246 -0.23 -12.07 -0.51
N PHE A 247 -0.24 -12.69 0.68
CA PHE A 247 0.93 -12.77 1.54
C PHE A 247 1.91 -13.86 1.06
N LEU A 248 1.38 -14.97 0.55
CA LEU A 248 2.15 -16.11 0.05
C LEU A 248 2.61 -15.93 -1.40
N PRO A 249 3.77 -16.51 -1.77
CA PRO A 249 4.29 -16.49 -3.14
C PRO A 249 3.27 -16.88 -4.19
N LYS A 250 3.14 -16.05 -5.22
CA LYS A 250 2.28 -16.30 -6.38
C LYS A 250 2.82 -15.57 -7.59
N TRP A 251 3.15 -16.33 -8.63
CA TRP A 251 3.53 -15.76 -9.92
C TRP A 251 2.31 -15.22 -10.65
N GLU A 252 2.41 -13.96 -11.07
CA GLU A 252 1.42 -13.28 -11.89
C GLU A 252 2.08 -12.71 -13.14
N LEU A 253 1.31 -12.60 -14.22
CA LEU A 253 1.79 -11.99 -15.46
C LEU A 253 1.70 -10.47 -15.33
N GLY A 254 2.86 -9.81 -15.29
CA GLY A 254 2.98 -8.36 -15.30
C GLY A 254 2.52 -7.74 -16.61
N GLY A 255 2.27 -6.42 -16.61
CA GLY A 255 1.78 -5.69 -17.78
C GLY A 255 2.69 -5.73 -19.02
N ASN A 256 3.96 -6.09 -18.85
CA ASN A 256 4.96 -6.27 -19.92
C ASN A 256 5.11 -7.74 -20.37
N GLY A 257 4.28 -8.67 -19.85
CA GLY A 257 4.37 -10.09 -20.14
C GLY A 257 5.42 -10.86 -19.34
N GLN A 258 6.12 -10.22 -18.39
CA GLN A 258 7.04 -10.90 -17.49
C GLN A 258 6.30 -11.51 -16.30
N LEU A 259 6.74 -12.68 -15.83
CA LEU A 259 6.26 -13.25 -14.58
C LEU A 259 6.88 -12.50 -13.41
N VAL A 260 6.03 -12.00 -12.53
CA VAL A 260 6.42 -11.29 -11.30
C VAL A 260 5.71 -11.93 -10.11
N ASP A 261 6.38 -11.97 -8.97
CA ASP A 261 5.75 -12.28 -7.70
C ASP A 261 5.65 -10.97 -6.92
N MET A 262 4.43 -10.53 -6.62
CA MET A 262 4.19 -9.30 -5.86
C MET A 262 3.89 -9.59 -4.39
N SER A 263 3.79 -10.86 -4.00
CA SER A 263 3.46 -11.24 -2.63
C SER A 263 4.49 -10.73 -1.63
N ALA A 264 4.06 -10.62 -0.37
CA ALA A 264 4.96 -10.21 0.70
C ALA A 264 6.15 -11.16 0.84
N LEU A 265 5.92 -12.47 0.94
CA LEU A 265 7.01 -13.43 1.18
C LEU A 265 7.85 -13.72 -0.07
N GLY A 266 7.28 -13.62 -1.28
CA GLY A 266 8.02 -13.85 -2.53
C GLY A 266 9.05 -12.76 -2.84
N ASN A 267 8.95 -11.59 -2.19
CA ASN A 267 9.89 -10.46 -2.35
C ASN A 267 10.92 -10.35 -1.22
N GLU A 268 10.99 -11.31 -0.30
CA GLU A 268 12.05 -11.35 0.70
C GLU A 268 13.37 -11.82 0.07
N ALA A 269 14.50 -11.36 0.63
CA ALA A 269 15.82 -11.70 0.10
C ALA A 269 16.16 -13.20 0.21
N ILE A 270 15.43 -13.93 1.06
CA ILE A 270 15.61 -15.36 1.32
C ILE A 270 14.32 -16.06 0.97
N SER A 271 14.40 -17.13 0.19
CA SER A 271 13.22 -17.83 -0.30
C SER A 271 12.39 -18.42 0.85
N PRO A 272 11.06 -18.23 0.86
CA PRO A 272 10.18 -18.88 1.83
C PRO A 272 10.13 -20.40 1.67
N ASN A 273 10.49 -20.93 0.49
CA ASN A 273 10.47 -22.39 0.24
C ASN A 273 11.48 -23.15 1.14
N ASP A 274 12.55 -22.49 1.57
CA ASP A 274 13.54 -23.08 2.46
C ASP A 274 13.05 -23.20 3.92
N TYR A 275 11.90 -22.58 4.24
CA TYR A 275 11.33 -22.46 5.59
C TYR A 275 9.83 -22.82 5.63
N GLU A 276 9.38 -23.68 4.71
CA GLU A 276 7.98 -24.12 4.62
C GLU A 276 7.49 -24.72 5.95
N ALA A 277 8.34 -25.53 6.60
CA ALA A 277 8.01 -26.18 7.86
C ALA A 277 7.74 -25.17 8.98
N GLU A 278 8.51 -24.08 9.05
CA GLU A 278 8.30 -22.99 9.99
C GLU A 278 6.99 -22.26 9.73
N ILE A 279 6.70 -21.93 8.47
CA ILE A 279 5.46 -21.27 8.08
C ILE A 279 4.25 -22.13 8.47
N ILE A 280 4.26 -23.42 8.12
CA ILE A 280 3.17 -24.36 8.46
C ILE A 280 3.02 -24.50 9.98
N SER A 281 4.13 -24.60 10.70
CA SER A 281 4.16 -24.71 12.16
C SER A 281 3.52 -23.48 12.81
N GLY A 282 3.97 -22.28 12.43
CA GLY A 282 3.43 -21.02 12.95
C GLY A 282 1.96 -20.81 12.60
N PHE A 283 1.56 -21.13 11.37
CA PHE A 283 0.16 -21.07 10.95
C PHE A 283 -0.71 -22.00 11.77
N THR A 284 -0.31 -23.26 11.90
CA THR A 284 -1.06 -24.29 12.63
C THR A 284 -1.22 -23.92 14.10
N GLU A 285 -0.14 -23.47 14.73
CA GLU A 285 -0.14 -23.00 16.12
C GLU A 285 -1.16 -21.87 16.30
N ARG A 286 -1.09 -20.82 15.48
CA ARG A 286 -1.96 -19.65 15.65
C ARG A 286 -3.40 -19.95 15.26
N TYR A 287 -3.64 -20.71 14.20
CA TYR A 287 -4.99 -21.06 13.77
C TYR A 287 -5.70 -21.93 14.81
N ARG A 288 -5.02 -22.93 15.40
CA ARG A 288 -5.58 -23.73 16.50
C ARG A 288 -5.86 -22.89 17.74
N PHE A 289 -4.98 -21.94 18.06
CA PHE A 289 -5.22 -20.98 19.14
C PHE A 289 -6.51 -20.18 18.92
N LEU A 290 -6.73 -19.63 17.72
CA LEU A 290 -7.96 -18.89 17.39
C LEU A 290 -9.21 -19.79 17.48
N MET A 291 -9.12 -21.04 16.99
CA MET A 291 -10.21 -21.99 17.08
C MET A 291 -10.56 -22.36 18.52
N ALA A 292 -9.57 -22.50 19.40
CA ALA A 292 -9.78 -22.77 20.83
C ALA A 292 -10.47 -21.61 21.56
N HIS A 293 -10.33 -20.38 21.08
CA HIS A 293 -10.95 -19.17 21.63
C HIS A 293 -12.12 -18.66 20.77
N ARG A 294 -12.68 -19.52 19.89
CA ARG A 294 -13.74 -19.12 18.95
C ARG A 294 -14.95 -18.52 19.66
N GLU A 295 -15.37 -19.11 20.78
CA GLU A 295 -16.55 -18.62 21.53
C GLU A 295 -16.31 -17.23 22.10
N GLU A 296 -15.12 -16.97 22.66
CA GLU A 296 -14.72 -15.65 23.17
C GLU A 296 -14.61 -14.62 22.04
N LEU A 297 -14.03 -14.99 20.89
CA LEU A 297 -13.90 -14.11 19.73
C LEU A 297 -15.27 -13.72 19.14
N LEU A 298 -16.27 -14.60 19.25
CA LEU A 298 -17.64 -14.35 18.76
C LEU A 298 -18.56 -13.73 19.81
N ALA A 299 -18.12 -13.60 21.05
CA ALA A 299 -18.88 -12.97 22.13
C ALA A 299 -18.92 -11.45 22.02
N GLU A 300 -19.84 -10.83 22.76
CA GLU A 300 -19.87 -9.38 22.95
C GLU A 300 -18.65 -8.91 23.76
N GLY A 301 -18.10 -7.74 23.43
CA GLY A 301 -16.87 -7.22 24.05
C GLY A 301 -15.57 -7.88 23.56
N SER A 302 -15.63 -8.74 22.53
CA SER A 302 -14.44 -9.34 21.94
C SER A 302 -13.57 -8.30 21.20
N PRO A 303 -12.28 -8.57 20.95
CA PRO A 303 -11.44 -7.68 20.15
C PRO A 303 -11.97 -7.48 18.71
N LEU A 304 -12.85 -8.37 18.21
CA LEU A 304 -13.41 -8.23 16.88
C LEU A 304 -14.44 -7.10 16.78
N GLU A 305 -14.93 -6.56 17.90
CA GLU A 305 -15.86 -5.43 17.89
C GLU A 305 -15.26 -4.17 17.30
N GLY A 306 -13.94 -3.97 17.42
CA GLY A 306 -13.23 -2.84 16.80
C GLY A 306 -13.37 -2.80 15.27
N PHE A 307 -13.66 -3.94 14.64
CA PHE A 307 -13.88 -4.03 13.18
C PHE A 307 -15.33 -3.73 12.77
N LYS A 308 -16.29 -3.71 13.71
CA LYS A 308 -17.70 -3.40 13.40
C LYS A 308 -17.83 -1.97 12.89
N ASN A 309 -18.69 -1.76 11.89
CA ASN A 309 -19.01 -0.45 11.29
C ASN A 309 -17.82 0.33 10.71
N GLN A 310 -16.67 -0.32 10.50
CA GLN A 310 -15.52 0.30 9.85
C GLN A 310 -15.68 0.31 8.34
N ARG A 311 -15.16 1.36 7.70
CA ARG A 311 -15.10 1.41 6.24
C ARG A 311 -13.94 0.55 5.75
N VAL A 312 -14.27 -0.42 4.89
CA VAL A 312 -13.30 -1.30 4.24
C VAL A 312 -13.11 -0.84 2.80
N ARG A 313 -11.86 -0.74 2.35
CA ARG A 313 -11.55 -0.53 0.93
C ARG A 313 -11.87 -1.83 0.18
N TYR A 314 -12.78 -1.72 -0.77
CA TYR A 314 -13.11 -2.84 -1.64
C TYR A 314 -12.34 -2.72 -2.96
N VAL A 315 -11.42 -3.65 -3.22
CA VAL A 315 -10.63 -3.70 -4.44
C VAL A 315 -11.35 -4.60 -5.44
N PHE A 316 -12.11 -4.01 -6.35
CA PHE A 316 -12.93 -4.77 -7.31
C PHE A 316 -12.10 -5.40 -8.43
N ARG A 317 -11.05 -4.72 -8.88
CA ARG A 317 -10.11 -5.22 -9.89
C ARG A 317 -8.68 -4.92 -9.47
N PRO A 318 -7.70 -5.75 -9.88
CA PRO A 318 -6.29 -5.45 -9.64
C PRO A 318 -5.91 -4.06 -10.17
N THR A 319 -5.07 -3.35 -9.41
CA THR A 319 -4.59 -2.00 -9.74
C THR A 319 -4.02 -1.90 -11.16
N GLN A 320 -3.33 -2.95 -11.63
CA GLN A 320 -2.79 -3.04 -12.98
C GLN A 320 -3.85 -2.84 -14.08
N THR A 321 -5.08 -3.31 -13.87
CA THR A 321 -6.18 -3.11 -14.84
C THR A 321 -6.48 -1.63 -14.99
N TYR A 322 -6.58 -0.90 -13.89
CA TYR A 322 -6.83 0.54 -13.91
C TYR A 322 -5.64 1.31 -14.48
N GLN A 323 -4.41 0.90 -14.16
CA GLN A 323 -3.20 1.52 -14.72
C GLN A 323 -3.13 1.34 -16.24
N THR A 324 -3.44 0.15 -16.76
CA THR A 324 -3.50 -0.12 -18.20
C THR A 324 -4.56 0.75 -18.88
N VAL A 325 -5.78 0.81 -18.33
CA VAL A 325 -6.83 1.70 -18.86
C VAL A 325 -6.36 3.15 -18.87
N LEU A 326 -5.80 3.64 -17.76
CA LEU A 326 -5.30 5.01 -17.65
C LEU A 326 -4.23 5.30 -18.73
N GLN A 327 -3.25 4.41 -18.90
CA GLN A 327 -2.22 4.55 -19.94
C GLN A 327 -2.83 4.63 -21.34
N HIS A 328 -3.82 3.80 -21.66
CA HIS A 328 -4.50 3.85 -22.96
C HIS A 328 -5.28 5.14 -23.16
N THR A 329 -5.96 5.65 -22.13
CA THR A 329 -6.72 6.91 -22.20
C THR A 329 -5.85 8.16 -22.36
N LEU A 330 -4.54 8.05 -22.13
CA LEU A 330 -3.59 9.15 -22.28
C LEU A 330 -2.89 9.17 -23.65
N GLN A 331 -3.30 8.33 -24.60
CA GLN A 331 -2.79 8.40 -25.97
C GLN A 331 -3.29 9.67 -26.67
N PRO A 332 -2.47 10.35 -27.50
CA PRO A 332 -2.82 11.62 -28.15
C PRO A 332 -4.22 11.61 -28.79
N ARG A 333 -4.57 10.56 -29.53
CA ARG A 333 -5.89 10.39 -30.18
C ARG A 333 -7.12 10.52 -29.26
N TYR A 334 -6.97 10.32 -27.95
CA TYR A 334 -8.04 10.46 -26.95
C TYR A 334 -7.95 11.77 -26.16
N LEU A 335 -6.93 12.58 -26.43
CA LEU A 335 -6.69 13.87 -25.81
C LEU A 335 -7.18 15.05 -26.66
N HIS A 336 -7.67 14.77 -27.86
CA HIS A 336 -8.36 15.69 -28.77
C HIS A 336 -9.88 15.60 -28.61
N GLU A 337 -10.62 16.57 -29.15
CA GLU A 337 -12.06 16.46 -29.41
C GLU A 337 -12.37 16.03 -30.85
#